data_AF-A0A3S2VBE9-F1
#
_entry.id   AF-A0A3S2VBE9-F1
#
_cell.length_a   1.000
_cell.length_b   1.000
_cell.length_c   1.000
_cell.angle_alpha   90.00
_cell.angle_beta   90.00
_cell.angle_gamma   90.00
#
_symmetry.space_group_name_H-M   'P 1'
#
loop_
_entity.id
_entity.type
_entity.pdbx_description
1 polymer ?
#
loop_
_entity_poly.entity_id
_entity_poly.type
_entity_poly.pdbx_seq_one_letter_code
_entity_poly.pdbx_strand_id
1 'polypeptide(L)'
;MSAALATLAETLPERTTLRQVYALVALMHQQAMGKQLTLTQLTDDLGDDLTGAPLLGSSPERVMDKFKPATRKAIAEVAALPKEEREKAKHKLPKGWVEAVENEDDRRHKFLELTAEGREVAVGLAAIIKGSRDET
;
A
#
# COMPACT_ATOMS: atom_id res chain seq x y z
N MET A 1 10.76 1.59 20.16
CA MET A 1 10.27 2.47 19.05
C MET A 1 11.24 2.60 17.86
N SER A 2 12.56 2.83 18.05
CA SER A 2 13.51 3.01 16.93
C SER A 2 13.66 1.76 16.04
N ALA A 3 13.68 0.55 16.61
CA ALA A 3 13.79 -0.70 15.85
C ALA A 3 12.58 -0.95 14.93
N ALA A 4 11.36 -0.72 15.42
CA ALA A 4 10.14 -0.89 14.63
C ALA A 4 10.08 0.04 13.40
N LEU A 5 10.51 1.29 13.56
CA LEU A 5 10.62 2.24 12.44
C LEU A 5 11.73 1.85 11.45
N ALA A 6 12.83 1.26 11.92
CA ALA A 6 13.89 0.74 11.05
C ALA A 6 13.39 -0.44 10.21
N THR A 7 12.72 -1.41 10.83
CA THR A 7 12.15 -2.56 10.10
C THR A 7 11.06 -2.13 9.12
N LEU A 8 10.22 -1.15 9.48
CA LEU A 8 9.28 -0.51 8.57
C LEU A 8 10.00 0.10 7.36
N ALA A 9 11.09 0.85 7.59
CA ALA A 9 11.86 1.47 6.51
C ALA A 9 12.52 0.45 5.57
N GLU A 10 12.96 -0.70 6.09
CA GLU A 10 13.53 -1.79 5.28
C GLU A 10 12.46 -2.54 4.46
N THR A 11 11.23 -2.63 4.98
CA THR A 11 10.14 -3.36 4.33
C THR A 11 9.46 -2.53 3.24
N LEU A 12 9.28 -1.23 3.49
CA LEU A 12 8.50 -0.36 2.63
C LEU A 12 9.23 -0.01 1.32
N PRO A 13 8.50 0.26 0.22
CA PRO A 13 9.11 0.76 -1.00
C PRO A 13 9.85 2.08 -0.76
N GLU A 14 10.91 2.34 -1.52
CA GLU A 14 11.62 3.61 -1.45
C GLU A 14 10.69 4.81 -1.69
N ARG A 15 10.96 5.92 -0.99
CA ARG A 15 10.20 7.17 -1.11
C ARG A 15 8.71 7.01 -0.79
N THR A 16 8.36 6.07 0.09
CA THR A 16 7.00 5.94 0.60
C THR A 16 6.76 7.01 1.68
N THR A 17 5.71 7.81 1.51
CA THR A 17 5.35 8.85 2.49
C THR A 17 4.55 8.27 3.65
N LEU A 18 4.53 8.95 4.79
CA LEU A 18 3.74 8.53 5.95
C LEU A 18 2.24 8.37 5.63
N ARG A 19 1.69 9.23 4.76
CA ARG A 19 0.30 9.11 4.30
C ARG A 19 0.05 7.82 3.52
N GLN A 20 1.01 7.40 2.70
CA GLN A 20 0.95 6.13 1.97
C GLN A 20 1.02 4.94 2.91
N VAL A 21 1.91 4.98 3.90
CA VAL A 21 1.99 3.94 4.93
C VAL A 21 0.67 3.85 5.71
N TYR A 22 0.12 5.00 6.11
CA TYR A 22 -1.13 5.04 6.85
C TYR A 22 -2.31 4.48 6.04
N ALA A 23 -2.43 4.86 4.75
CA ALA A 23 -3.46 4.32 3.86
C ALA A 23 -3.36 2.79 3.72
N LEU A 24 -2.14 2.26 3.58
CA LEU A 24 -1.89 0.83 3.51
C LEU A 24 -2.30 0.12 4.81
N VAL A 25 -1.88 0.65 5.97
CA VAL A 25 -2.21 0.08 7.29
C VAL A 25 -3.73 0.13 7.55
N ALA A 26 -4.40 1.22 7.17
CA ALA A 26 -5.85 1.35 7.30
C ALA A 26 -6.58 0.31 6.46
N LEU A 27 -6.18 0.12 5.19
CA LEU A 27 -6.72 -0.95 4.34
C LEU A 27 -6.51 -2.32 4.97
N MET A 28 -5.28 -2.62 5.43
CA MET A 28 -4.94 -3.89 6.08
C MET A 28 -5.82 -4.15 7.30
N HIS A 29 -6.05 -3.13 8.12
CA HIS A 29 -6.89 -3.23 9.31
C HIS A 29 -8.34 -3.59 8.96
N GLN A 30 -8.91 -2.90 7.96
CA GLN A 30 -10.30 -3.13 7.55
C GLN A 30 -10.48 -4.52 6.93
N GLN A 31 -9.51 -4.98 6.12
CA GLN A 31 -9.53 -6.33 5.57
C GLN A 31 -9.38 -7.40 6.65
N ALA A 32 -8.55 -7.17 7.67
CA ALA A 32 -8.44 -8.06 8.82
C ALA A 32 -9.76 -8.16 9.62
N MET A 33 -10.62 -7.15 9.54
CA MET A 33 -11.98 -7.17 10.09
C MET A 33 -13.01 -7.80 9.13
N GLY A 34 -12.59 -8.34 7.99
CA GLY A 34 -13.48 -8.94 7.00
C GLY A 34 -14.25 -7.93 6.15
N LYS A 35 -13.83 -6.66 6.13
CA LYS A 35 -14.48 -5.63 5.30
C LYS A 35 -13.77 -5.49 3.96
N GLN A 36 -14.58 -5.40 2.91
CA GLN A 36 -14.14 -4.94 1.59
C GLN A 36 -14.47 -3.46 1.45
N LEU A 37 -13.52 -2.68 0.96
CA LEU A 37 -13.66 -1.24 0.81
C LEU A 37 -13.26 -0.80 -0.58
N THR A 38 -14.05 0.09 -1.14
CA THR A 38 -13.64 0.90 -2.30
C THR A 38 -12.63 1.95 -1.86
N LEU A 39 -11.88 2.52 -2.80
CA LEU A 39 -10.97 3.64 -2.50
C LEU A 39 -11.71 4.85 -1.93
N THR A 40 -12.95 5.11 -2.39
CA THR A 40 -13.79 6.20 -1.87
C THR A 40 -14.09 5.96 -0.39
N GLN A 41 -14.57 4.76 -0.03
CA GLN A 41 -14.87 4.42 1.36
C GLN A 41 -13.61 4.49 2.25
N LEU A 42 -12.46 4.03 1.74
CA LEU A 42 -11.20 4.18 2.47
C LEU A 42 -10.85 5.65 2.70
N THR A 43 -11.10 6.51 1.71
CA THR A 43 -10.84 7.96 1.84
C THR A 43 -11.78 8.58 2.87
N ASP A 44 -13.07 8.23 2.83
CA ASP A 44 -14.09 8.71 3.76
C ASP A 44 -13.79 8.26 5.20
N ASP A 45 -13.40 7.00 5.40
CA ASP A 45 -13.03 6.45 6.70
C ASP A 45 -11.81 7.15 7.32
N LEU A 46 -10.85 7.57 6.49
CA LEU A 46 -9.63 8.24 6.94
C LEU A 46 -9.82 9.73 7.22
N GLY A 47 -10.84 10.35 6.62
CA GLY A 47 -11.23 11.73 6.85
C GLY A 47 -10.17 12.77 6.49
N ASP A 48 -10.18 13.88 7.22
CA ASP A 48 -9.34 15.05 6.98
C ASP A 48 -8.15 15.10 7.95
N ASP A 49 -7.08 15.80 7.53
CA ASP A 49 -5.96 16.15 8.38
C ASP A 49 -6.28 17.34 9.31
N LEU A 50 -5.31 17.72 10.15
CA LEU A 50 -5.47 18.80 11.14
C LEU A 50 -5.79 20.17 10.52
N THR A 51 -5.65 20.33 9.20
CA THR A 51 -5.97 21.57 8.48
C THR A 51 -7.36 21.53 7.85
N GLY A 52 -8.08 20.41 7.96
CA GLY A 52 -9.37 20.18 7.30
C GLY A 52 -9.23 19.79 5.82
N ALA A 53 -8.04 19.41 5.37
CA ALA A 53 -7.82 18.90 4.02
C ALA A 53 -7.90 17.36 4.03
N PRO A 54 -8.39 16.71 2.95
CA PRO A 54 -8.46 15.25 2.89
C PRO A 54 -7.10 14.60 3.20
N LEU A 55 -7.08 13.61 4.10
CA LEU A 55 -5.83 13.02 4.58
C LEU A 55 -5.01 12.38 3.45
N LEU A 56 -5.69 11.76 2.48
CA LEU A 56 -5.07 11.18 1.29
C LEU A 56 -4.81 12.23 0.18
N GLY A 57 -5.16 13.48 0.41
CA GLY A 57 -5.03 14.59 -0.53
C GLY A 57 -6.02 14.52 -1.69
N SER A 58 -5.78 15.34 -2.71
CA SER A 58 -6.67 15.49 -3.88
C SER A 58 -6.63 14.30 -4.86
N SER A 59 -5.73 13.35 -4.66
CA SER A 59 -5.61 12.16 -5.51
C SER A 59 -5.31 10.91 -4.68
N PRO A 60 -6.33 10.34 -4.01
CA PRO A 60 -6.18 9.11 -3.24
C PRO A 60 -5.63 7.94 -4.06
N GLU A 61 -5.96 7.90 -5.36
CA GLU A 61 -5.47 6.88 -6.28
C GLU A 61 -3.94 6.86 -6.34
N ARG A 62 -3.31 8.04 -6.43
CA ARG A 62 -1.85 8.19 -6.46
C ARG A 62 -1.17 7.79 -5.14
N VAL A 63 -1.87 7.91 -4.03
CA VAL A 63 -1.35 7.44 -2.74
C VAL A 63 -1.14 5.92 -2.80
N MET A 64 -2.06 5.21 -3.44
CA MET A 64 -2.04 3.74 -3.52
C MET A 64 -1.15 3.17 -4.64
N ASP A 65 -0.77 3.96 -5.64
CA ASP A 65 -0.04 3.49 -6.83
C ASP A 65 1.25 2.69 -6.53
N LYS A 66 1.97 3.02 -5.45
CA LYS A 66 3.19 2.28 -5.04
C LYS A 66 2.91 0.85 -4.62
N PHE A 67 1.71 0.59 -4.12
CA PHE A 67 1.31 -0.72 -3.62
C PHE A 67 0.51 -1.51 -4.65
N LYS A 68 0.07 -0.87 -5.74
CA LYS A 68 -0.61 -1.54 -6.86
C LYS A 68 0.37 -2.37 -7.70
N PRO A 69 -0.12 -3.27 -8.57
CA PRO A 69 0.74 -4.01 -9.47
C PRO A 69 1.38 -3.07 -10.49
N ALA A 70 2.62 -3.34 -10.86
CA ALA A 70 3.27 -2.61 -11.94
C ALA A 70 2.48 -2.78 -13.25
N THR A 71 2.37 -1.69 -14.02
CA THR A 71 1.72 -1.77 -15.33
C THR A 71 2.55 -2.61 -16.29
N ARG A 72 1.89 -3.27 -17.26
CA ARG A 72 2.59 -4.02 -18.33
C ARG A 72 3.66 -3.18 -19.03
N LYS A 73 3.38 -1.89 -19.23
CA LYS A 73 4.32 -0.94 -19.82
C LYS A 73 5.57 -0.78 -18.94
N ALA A 74 5.40 -0.51 -17.65
CA ALA A 74 6.53 -0.36 -16.73
C ALA A 74 7.38 -1.64 -16.63
N ILE A 75 6.73 -2.81 -16.63
CA ILE A 75 7.43 -4.10 -16.65
C ILE A 75 8.23 -4.27 -17.94
N ALA A 76 7.64 -3.96 -19.10
CA ALA A 76 8.30 -4.05 -20.40
C ALA A 76 9.49 -3.09 -20.52
N GLU A 77 9.35 -1.86 -20.01
CA GLU A 77 10.43 -0.87 -19.97
C GLU A 77 11.61 -1.38 -19.14
N VAL A 78 11.37 -1.95 -17.96
CA VAL A 78 12.44 -2.55 -17.14
C VAL A 78 13.04 -3.77 -17.83
N ALA A 79 12.22 -4.62 -18.46
CA ALA A 79 12.71 -5.82 -19.16
C ALA A 79 13.58 -5.49 -20.38
N ALA A 80 13.39 -4.34 -21.01
CA ALA A 80 14.19 -3.88 -22.16
C ALA A 80 15.60 -3.39 -21.79
N LEU A 81 15.87 -3.09 -20.51
CA LEU A 81 17.17 -2.59 -20.06
C LEU A 81 18.27 -3.66 -20.11
N PRO A 82 19.56 -3.27 -20.11
CA PRO A 82 20.68 -4.20 -19.89
C PRO A 82 20.57 -4.88 -18.50
N LYS A 83 21.06 -6.12 -18.37
CA LYS A 83 20.90 -6.95 -17.15
C LYS A 83 21.29 -6.22 -15.86
N GLU A 84 22.38 -5.46 -15.87
CA GLU A 84 22.88 -4.71 -14.70
C GLU A 84 21.95 -3.56 -14.29
N GLU A 85 21.27 -2.94 -15.25
CA GLU A 85 20.31 -1.86 -15.01
C GLU A 85 18.94 -2.39 -14.62
N ARG A 86 18.57 -3.61 -15.07
CA ARG A 86 17.30 -4.27 -14.70
C ARG A 86 17.16 -4.41 -13.20
N GLU A 87 18.18 -4.89 -12.50
CA GLU A 87 18.10 -5.11 -11.05
C GLU A 87 17.88 -3.77 -10.31
N LYS A 88 18.59 -2.72 -10.71
CA LYS A 88 18.38 -1.36 -10.15
C LYS A 88 16.99 -0.82 -10.43
N ALA A 89 16.44 -1.09 -11.62
CA ALA A 89 15.13 -0.59 -12.02
C ALA A 89 13.96 -1.40 -11.42
N LYS A 90 14.15 -2.70 -11.14
CA LYS A 90 13.15 -3.56 -10.48
C LYS A 90 12.72 -3.00 -9.13
N HIS A 91 13.65 -2.46 -8.34
CA HIS A 91 13.33 -1.85 -7.04
C HIS A 91 12.38 -0.64 -7.15
N LYS A 92 12.30 -0.01 -8.32
CA LYS A 92 11.41 1.13 -8.59
C LYS A 92 10.00 0.72 -9.01
N LEU A 93 9.78 -0.55 -9.32
CA LEU A 93 8.46 -1.04 -9.71
C LEU A 93 7.53 -1.04 -8.49
N PRO A 94 6.25 -0.68 -8.69
CA PRO A 94 5.21 -0.91 -7.70
C PRO A 94 5.19 -2.37 -7.23
N LYS A 95 4.90 -2.59 -5.95
CA LYS A 95 5.07 -3.91 -5.32
C LYS A 95 3.93 -4.90 -5.57
N GLY A 96 2.74 -4.43 -5.97
CA GLY A 96 1.60 -5.34 -6.17
C GLY A 96 1.04 -5.97 -4.89
N TRP A 97 1.15 -5.27 -3.77
CA TRP A 97 0.56 -5.67 -2.49
C TRP A 97 -0.95 -5.45 -2.42
N VAL A 98 -1.47 -4.53 -3.23
CA VAL A 98 -2.88 -4.18 -3.29
C VAL A 98 -3.35 -4.32 -4.73
N GLU A 99 -4.54 -4.87 -4.95
CA GLU A 99 -5.18 -4.93 -6.25
C GLU A 99 -6.60 -4.35 -6.19
N ALA A 100 -7.11 -3.93 -7.35
CA ALA A 100 -8.47 -3.43 -7.49
C ALA A 100 -9.31 -4.53 -8.15
N VAL A 101 -10.17 -5.18 -7.36
CA VAL A 101 -11.05 -6.26 -7.80
C VAL A 101 -12.40 -5.68 -8.21
N GLU A 102 -12.92 -6.09 -9.37
CA GLU A 102 -14.25 -5.67 -9.82
C GLU A 102 -15.32 -6.27 -8.89
N ASN A 103 -16.29 -5.47 -8.49
CA ASN A 103 -17.49 -5.98 -7.84
C ASN A 103 -18.33 -6.75 -8.87
N GLU A 104 -18.74 -7.97 -8.52
CA GLU A 104 -19.56 -8.85 -9.37
C GLU A 104 -20.96 -8.27 -9.64
N ASP A 105 -21.52 -7.54 -8.66
CA ASP A 105 -22.86 -6.95 -8.76
C ASP A 105 -22.86 -5.60 -9.48
N ASP A 106 -21.77 -4.83 -9.37
CA ASP A 106 -21.60 -3.56 -10.08
C ASP A 106 -20.14 -3.33 -10.47
N ARG A 107 -19.85 -3.59 -11.75
CA ARG A 107 -18.51 -3.45 -12.35
C ARG A 107 -17.95 -2.02 -12.31
N ARG A 108 -18.77 -1.01 -11.96
CA ARG A 108 -18.31 0.37 -11.74
C ARG A 108 -17.64 0.54 -10.38
N HIS A 109 -17.88 -0.36 -9.45
CA HIS A 109 -17.27 -0.37 -8.13
C HIS A 109 -16.09 -1.35 -8.11
N LYS A 110 -14.93 -0.85 -7.69
CA LYS A 110 -13.74 -1.67 -7.48
C LYS A 110 -13.38 -1.68 -6.01
N PHE A 111 -13.29 -2.87 -5.46
CA PHE A 111 -12.80 -3.08 -4.10
C PHE A 111 -11.28 -3.15 -4.10
N LEU A 112 -10.67 -2.57 -3.08
CA LEU A 112 -9.26 -2.73 -2.81
C LEU A 112 -9.06 -4.02 -2.02
N GLU A 113 -8.21 -4.90 -2.55
CA GLU A 113 -7.84 -6.15 -1.89
C GLU A 113 -6.35 -6.31 -1.73
N LEU A 114 -5.92 -6.89 -0.59
CA LEU A 114 -4.54 -7.31 -0.43
C LEU A 114 -4.28 -8.57 -1.26
N THR A 115 -3.18 -8.57 -2.00
CA THR A 115 -2.68 -9.78 -2.66
C THR A 115 -2.10 -10.74 -1.62
N ALA A 116 -1.70 -11.95 -2.04
CA ALA A 116 -1.02 -12.88 -1.14
C ALA A 116 0.24 -12.26 -0.51
N GLU A 117 1.08 -11.60 -1.34
CA GLU A 117 2.26 -10.86 -0.86
C GLU A 117 1.86 -9.70 0.06
N GLY A 118 0.82 -8.95 -0.28
CA GLY A 118 0.33 -7.85 0.56
C GLY A 118 -0.14 -8.32 1.94
N ARG A 119 -0.75 -9.51 2.02
CA ARG A 119 -1.15 -10.12 3.31
C ARG A 119 0.05 -10.53 4.15
N GLU A 120 1.09 -11.11 3.55
CA GLU A 120 2.32 -11.45 4.27
C GLU A 120 2.98 -10.20 4.86
N VAL A 121 3.06 -9.13 4.06
CA VAL A 121 3.55 -7.83 4.53
C VAL A 121 2.66 -7.29 5.64
N ALA A 122 1.33 -7.39 5.54
CA ALA A 122 0.41 -6.95 6.58
C ALA A 122 0.65 -7.65 7.92
N VAL A 123 0.87 -8.97 7.89
CA VAL A 123 1.19 -9.76 9.09
C VAL A 123 2.52 -9.30 9.71
N GLY A 124 3.55 -9.10 8.88
CA GLY A 124 4.84 -8.58 9.33
C GLY A 124 4.73 -7.19 9.97
N LEU A 125 4.01 -6.28 9.32
CA LEU A 125 3.76 -4.92 9.83
C LEU A 125 2.99 -4.93 11.15
N ALA A 126 1.96 -5.77 11.26
CA ALA A 126 1.19 -5.92 12.50
C ALA A 126 2.06 -6.46 13.65
N ALA A 127 2.95 -7.41 13.37
CA ALA A 127 3.89 -7.94 14.37
C ALA A 127 4.88 -6.86 14.84
N ILE A 128 5.41 -6.04 13.93
CA ILE A 128 6.31 -4.94 14.24
C ILE A 128 5.61 -3.89 15.13
N ILE A 129 4.38 -3.51 14.78
CA ILE A 129 3.59 -2.54 15.54
C ILE A 129 3.25 -3.10 16.93
N LYS A 130 2.84 -4.37 17.03
CA LYS A 130 2.52 -5.01 18.31
C LYS A 130 3.76 -5.16 19.21
N GLY A 131 4.86 -5.66 18.66
CA GLY A 131 6.12 -5.81 19.41
C GLY A 131 6.68 -4.48 19.90
N SER A 132 6.45 -3.38 19.17
CA SER A 132 6.82 -2.04 19.63
C SER A 132 6.05 -1.54 20.86
N ARG A 133 4.92 -2.18 21.18
CA ARG A 133 4.01 -1.81 22.27
C ARG A 133 4.36 -2.52 23.59
N ASP A 134 5.00 -3.68 23.52
CA ASP A 134 5.41 -4.50 24.67
C ASP A 134 6.76 -4.05 25.28
N GLU A 135 7.49 -3.14 24.63
CA GLU A 135 8.75 -2.55 25.12
C GLU A 135 8.57 -1.18 25.83
N THR A 136 7.35 -0.81 26.20
CA THR A 136 6.99 0.44 26.91
C THR A 136 6.18 0.15 28.16
#